data_AF-A0A968LH94-F1
#
_entry.id   AF-A0A968LH94-F1
#
_cell.length_a   1.000
_cell.length_b   1.000
_cell.length_c   1.000
_cell.angle_alpha   90.00
_cell.angle_beta   90.00
_cell.angle_gamma   90.00
#
_symmetry.space_group_name_H-M   'P 1'
#
loop_
_entity.id
_entity.type
_entity.pdbx_description
1 polymer ?
#
loop_
_entity_poly.entity_id
_entity_poly.type
_entity_poly.pdbx_seq_one_letter_code
_entity_poly.pdbx_strand_id
1 'polypeptide(L)'
;MNGPAVASAGDRAFVAWFTGAQDRSAMYLASTGSLAKWGPATRFDLGLPGGRVDAIATPDGGVLVTWAELNPDDPGYAKLLTRRFAADGRMGEAFVVAEFGAARDWGFPRTALLGDEVLWVYTDPAGVGTRLRGWVGALPEL
;
A
#
# COMPACT_ATOMS: atom_id res chain seq x y z
N MET A 1 5.49 11.83 -5.26
CA MET A 1 5.62 11.73 -3.79
C MET A 1 5.43 10.27 -3.38
N ASN A 2 6.26 9.67 -2.52
CA ASN A 2 6.22 8.21 -2.30
C ASN A 2 5.51 7.74 -1.02
N GLY A 3 4.96 8.68 -0.24
CA GLY A 3 4.49 8.48 1.14
C GLY A 3 5.01 9.60 2.05
N PRO A 4 4.61 9.66 3.32
CA PRO A 4 3.88 8.63 4.08
C PRO A 4 2.35 8.63 3.85
N ALA A 5 1.70 7.56 4.30
CA ALA A 5 0.25 7.43 4.44
C ALA A 5 -0.11 7.06 5.89
N VAL A 6 -1.25 7.57 6.38
CA VAL A 6 -1.69 7.41 7.77
C VAL A 6 -3.12 6.92 7.81
N ALA A 7 -3.38 5.96 8.70
CA ALA A 7 -4.72 5.46 9.01
C ALA A 7 -4.91 5.34 10.53
N SER A 8 -6.14 5.39 11.01
CA SER A 8 -6.46 5.19 12.43
C SER A 8 -7.66 4.29 12.62
N ALA A 9 -7.60 3.46 13.66
CA ALA A 9 -8.66 2.55 14.07
C ALA A 9 -8.80 2.62 15.60
N GLY A 10 -9.86 3.25 16.09
CA GLY A 10 -10.05 3.47 17.53
C GLY A 10 -8.90 4.30 18.15
N ASP A 11 -8.21 3.72 19.13
CA ASP A 11 -7.07 4.31 19.84
C ASP A 11 -5.70 3.96 19.21
N ARG A 12 -5.72 3.43 17.98
CA ARG A 12 -4.53 3.07 17.22
C ARG A 12 -4.37 3.95 15.99
N ALA A 13 -3.13 4.31 15.70
CA ALA A 13 -2.71 4.91 14.46
C ALA A 13 -1.68 4.03 13.76
N PHE A 14 -1.68 4.10 12.44
CA PHE A 14 -0.79 3.39 11.55
C PHE A 14 -0.13 4.40 10.63
N VAL A 15 1.18 4.30 10.45
CA VAL A 15 1.92 5.09 9.47
C VAL A 15 2.69 4.14 8.57
N ALA A 16 2.40 4.19 7.28
CA ALA A 16 3.12 3.48 6.26
C ALA A 16 3.97 4.46 5.44
N TRP A 17 5.22 4.11 5.15
CA TRP A 17 6.11 5.00 4.40
C TRP A 17 7.10 4.25 3.53
N PHE A 18 7.48 4.93 2.45
CA PHE A 18 8.63 4.59 1.63
C PHE A 18 9.88 5.29 2.16
N THR A 19 11.01 4.60 2.12
CA THR A 19 12.34 5.22 2.27
C THR A 19 13.24 4.79 1.12
N GLY A 20 14.11 5.69 0.66
CA GLY A 20 15.25 5.39 -0.21
C GLY A 20 16.57 5.68 0.49
N ALA A 21 16.58 5.72 1.83
CA ALA A 21 17.76 6.08 2.61
C ALA A 21 18.90 5.10 2.36
N GLN A 22 20.13 5.64 2.26
CA GLN A 22 21.34 4.85 2.03
C GLN A 22 21.24 3.98 0.77
N ASP A 23 20.61 4.52 -0.29
CA ASP A 23 20.40 3.85 -1.58
C ASP A 23 19.65 2.51 -1.48
N ARG A 24 18.86 2.34 -0.41
CA ARG A 24 18.06 1.15 -0.17
C ARG A 24 16.58 1.53 -0.10
N SER A 25 15.83 1.11 -1.12
CA SER A 25 14.38 1.27 -1.13
C SER A 25 13.73 0.25 -0.19
N ALA A 26 12.78 0.72 0.62
CA ALA A 26 11.99 -0.12 1.51
C ALA A 26 10.64 0.53 1.82
N MET A 27 9.65 -0.32 2.10
CA MET A 27 8.38 0.07 2.68
C MET A 27 8.30 -0.39 4.11
N TYR A 28 7.87 0.52 4.98
CA TYR A 28 7.71 0.24 6.40
C TYR A 28 6.33 0.62 6.88
N LEU A 29 5.84 -0.14 7.86
CA LEU A 29 4.66 0.17 8.64
C LEU A 29 5.05 0.25 10.11
N ALA A 30 4.60 1.29 10.80
CA ALA A 30 4.60 1.36 12.26
C ALA A 30 3.18 1.60 12.75
N SER A 31 2.85 1.03 13.89
CA SER A 31 1.57 1.21 14.56
C SER A 31 1.76 1.64 16.01
N THR A 32 0.76 2.30 16.56
CA THR A 32 0.70 2.58 17.99
C THR A 32 -0.05 1.47 18.71
N GLY A 33 0.45 1.01 19.87
CA GLY A 33 -0.34 0.17 20.78
C GLY A 33 -1.43 0.98 21.51
N SER A 34 -1.11 2.24 21.79
CA SER A 34 -2.00 3.34 22.18
C SER A 34 -1.40 4.64 21.62
N LEU A 35 -2.20 5.67 21.31
CA LEU A 35 -1.75 6.91 20.63
C LEU A 35 -0.52 7.64 21.26
N ALA A 36 -0.06 7.22 22.44
CA ALA A 36 1.10 7.77 23.13
C ALA A 36 2.47 7.29 22.61
N LYS A 37 2.56 6.11 21.96
CA LYS A 37 3.86 5.54 21.55
C LYS A 37 3.78 4.67 20.29
N TRP A 38 4.74 4.87 19.38
CA TRP A 38 4.95 4.03 18.20
C TRP A 38 5.72 2.76 18.55
N GLY A 39 5.25 1.63 18.02
CA GLY A 39 5.95 0.36 18.03
C GLY A 39 7.08 0.31 16.99
N PRO A 40 7.79 -0.83 16.90
CA PRO A 40 8.81 -1.03 15.88
C PRO A 40 8.23 -0.97 14.47
N ALA A 41 9.07 -0.60 13.51
CA ALA A 41 8.71 -0.60 12.09
C ALA A 41 8.86 -2.00 11.48
N THR A 42 7.85 -2.46 10.76
CA THR A 42 7.88 -3.74 10.01
C THR A 42 8.04 -3.45 8.52
N ARG A 43 9.06 -4.06 7.88
CA ARG A 43 9.22 -4.00 6.43
C ARG A 43 8.17 -4.87 5.75
N PHE A 44 7.53 -4.38 4.70
CA PHE A 44 6.40 -5.08 4.08
C PHE A 44 6.43 -5.22 2.55
N ASP A 45 7.37 -4.59 1.85
CA ASP A 45 7.54 -4.75 0.41
C ASP A 45 8.10 -6.13 0.03
N LEU A 46 8.18 -6.42 -1.28
CA LEU A 46 8.72 -7.67 -1.82
C LEU A 46 10.18 -7.56 -2.29
N GLY A 47 10.87 -6.46 -1.98
CA GLY A 47 12.30 -6.29 -2.21
C GLY A 47 12.67 -5.05 -3.01
N LEU A 48 11.82 -4.61 -3.94
CA LEU A 48 12.06 -3.51 -4.86
C LEU A 48 10.86 -2.52 -4.92
N PRO A 49 10.52 -1.86 -3.80
CA PRO A 49 9.36 -0.97 -3.77
C PRO A 49 9.60 0.30 -4.58
N GLY A 50 8.57 0.71 -5.33
CA GLY A 50 8.53 1.94 -6.12
C GLY A 50 7.92 3.15 -5.40
N GLY A 51 7.42 2.97 -4.17
CA GLY A 51 6.74 4.04 -3.44
C GLY A 51 5.22 3.97 -3.58
N ARG A 52 4.59 5.15 -3.62
CA ARG A 52 3.16 5.33 -3.86
C ARG A 52 2.28 4.62 -2.82
N VAL A 53 2.70 4.71 -1.56
CA VAL A 53 1.98 4.07 -0.46
C VAL A 53 0.66 4.77 -0.16
N ASP A 54 -0.36 3.98 0.11
CA ASP A 54 -1.62 4.38 0.74
C ASP A 54 -1.97 3.40 1.86
N ALA A 55 -2.79 3.84 2.82
CA ALA A 55 -3.19 3.02 3.95
C ALA A 55 -4.60 3.36 4.41
N ILE A 56 -5.38 2.33 4.74
CA ILE A 56 -6.71 2.46 5.36
C ILE A 56 -6.82 1.54 6.57
N ALA A 57 -7.54 1.98 7.60
CA ALA A 57 -7.88 1.13 8.72
C ALA A 57 -8.92 0.09 8.28
N THR A 58 -8.82 -1.12 8.82
CA THR A 58 -9.80 -2.19 8.57
C THR A 58 -10.81 -2.29 9.72
N PRO A 59 -12.03 -2.81 9.48
CA PRO A 59 -13.08 -2.87 10.51
C PRO A 59 -12.71 -3.67 11.77
N ASP A 60 -11.81 -4.64 11.65
CA ASP A 60 -11.28 -5.44 12.76
C ASP A 60 -10.11 -4.78 13.52
N GLY A 61 -9.85 -3.49 13.28
CA GLY A 61 -8.82 -2.73 13.98
C GLY A 61 -7.41 -2.88 13.42
N GLY A 62 -7.26 -3.55 12.27
CA GLY A 62 -6.02 -3.65 11.52
C GLY A 62 -5.82 -2.49 10.52
N VAL A 63 -4.92 -2.70 9.58
CA VAL A 63 -4.65 -1.78 8.48
C VAL A 63 -4.43 -2.54 7.18
N LEU A 64 -4.95 -2.01 6.09
CA LEU A 64 -4.64 -2.44 4.74
C LEU A 64 -3.70 -1.40 4.12
N VAL A 65 -2.55 -1.85 3.62
CA VAL A 65 -1.62 -0.99 2.89
C VAL A 65 -1.66 -1.34 1.40
N THR A 66 -1.45 -0.33 0.57
CA THR A 66 -1.34 -0.46 -0.89
C THR A 66 -0.06 0.23 -1.33
N TRP A 67 0.72 -0.37 -2.21
CA TRP A 67 1.99 0.20 -2.68
C TRP A 67 2.34 -0.24 -4.11
N ALA A 68 3.26 0.48 -4.75
CA ALA A 68 3.84 0.05 -6.01
C ALA A 68 5.11 -0.77 -5.78
N GLU A 69 5.19 -1.95 -6.39
CA GLU A 69 6.38 -2.81 -6.44
C GLU A 69 6.94 -2.82 -7.86
N LEU A 70 8.23 -2.53 -8.03
CA LEU A 70 8.84 -2.49 -9.35
C LEU A 70 9.18 -3.90 -9.82
N ASN A 71 9.13 -4.12 -11.14
CA ASN A 71 9.62 -5.35 -11.71
C ASN A 71 11.17 -5.30 -11.80
N PRO A 72 11.90 -6.26 -11.22
CA PRO A 72 13.37 -6.29 -11.29
C PRO A 72 13.89 -6.46 -12.72
N ASP A 73 13.14 -7.15 -13.58
CA ASP A 73 13.55 -7.44 -14.97
C ASP A 73 13.15 -6.32 -15.94
N ASP A 74 12.19 -5.47 -15.55
CA ASP A 74 11.75 -4.32 -16.36
C ASP A 74 11.33 -3.14 -15.47
N PRO A 75 12.24 -2.18 -15.20
CA PRO A 75 11.96 -1.01 -14.37
C PRO A 75 10.83 -0.10 -14.89
N GLY A 76 10.39 -0.29 -16.14
CA GLY A 76 9.24 0.38 -16.75
C GLY A 76 7.90 -0.26 -16.39
N TYR A 77 7.91 -1.36 -15.64
CA TYR A 77 6.72 -2.08 -15.17
C TYR A 77 6.69 -2.13 -13.64
N ALA A 78 5.49 -2.09 -13.10
CA ALA A 78 5.25 -2.20 -11.67
C ALA A 78 3.97 -2.97 -11.40
N LYS A 79 3.82 -3.47 -10.18
CA LYS A 79 2.57 -4.02 -9.68
C LYS A 79 2.01 -3.11 -8.61
N LEU A 80 0.70 -2.89 -8.63
CA LEU A 80 -0.01 -2.40 -7.47
C LEU A 80 -0.24 -3.58 -6.54
N LEU A 81 0.43 -3.58 -5.41
CA LEU A 81 0.26 -4.60 -4.39
C LEU A 81 -0.53 -4.05 -3.22
N THR A 82 -1.22 -4.95 -2.54
CA THR A 82 -1.85 -4.66 -1.26
C THR A 82 -1.60 -5.80 -0.30
N ARG A 83 -1.55 -5.49 1.00
CA ARG A 83 -1.50 -6.51 2.05
C ARG A 83 -2.07 -5.98 3.35
N ARG A 84 -2.60 -6.88 4.16
CA ARG A 84 -3.25 -6.55 5.41
C ARG A 84 -2.36 -6.84 6.60
N PHE A 85 -2.50 -6.02 7.63
CA PHE A 85 -1.94 -6.24 8.95
C PHE A 85 -3.09 -6.32 9.96
N ALA A 86 -3.05 -7.34 10.79
CA ALA A 86 -3.96 -7.49 11.91
C ALA A 86 -3.66 -6.44 13.00
N ALA A 87 -4.61 -6.24 13.92
CA ALA A 87 -4.41 -5.35 15.06
C ALA A 87 -3.21 -5.77 15.95
N ASP A 88 -2.87 -7.06 16.01
CA ASP A 88 -1.71 -7.57 16.75
C ASP A 88 -0.37 -7.44 15.98
N GLY A 89 -0.41 -6.91 14.75
CA GLY A 89 0.76 -6.72 13.89
C GLY A 89 1.09 -7.90 12.99
N ARG A 90 0.32 -8.99 13.03
CA ARG A 90 0.50 -10.11 12.10
C ARG A 90 0.28 -9.63 10.66
N MET A 91 1.24 -9.97 9.79
CA MET A 91 1.29 -9.56 8.39
C MET A 91 0.74 -10.66 7.48
N GLY A 92 -0.22 -10.30 6.63
CA GLY A 92 -0.76 -11.20 5.62
C GLY A 92 0.01 -11.19 4.30
N GLU A 93 -0.40 -12.09 3.42
CA GLU A 93 0.20 -12.24 2.09
C GLU A 93 -0.01 -11.00 1.22
N ALA A 94 0.92 -10.78 0.28
CA ALA A 94 0.80 -9.71 -0.70
C ALA A 94 -0.12 -10.16 -1.84
N PHE A 95 -1.09 -9.32 -2.20
CA PHE A 95 -2.03 -9.54 -3.28
C PHE A 95 -1.81 -8.53 -4.42
N VAL A 96 -1.90 -8.99 -5.67
CA VAL A 96 -1.76 -8.14 -6.86
C VAL A 96 -3.11 -7.51 -7.22
N VAL A 97 -3.25 -6.21 -6.98
CA VAL A 97 -4.43 -5.42 -7.37
C VAL A 97 -4.44 -5.15 -8.87
N ALA A 98 -3.28 -4.78 -9.41
CA ALA A 98 -3.12 -4.42 -10.81
C ALA A 98 -1.67 -4.56 -11.26
N GLU A 99 -1.46 -4.70 -12.56
CA GLU A 99 -0.14 -4.59 -13.18
C GLU A 99 -0.12 -3.33 -14.03
N PHE A 100 1.02 -2.64 -14.02
CA PHE A 100 1.23 -1.39 -14.72
C PHE A 100 2.31 -1.53 -15.80
N GLY A 101 2.00 -1.04 -17.00
CA GLY A 101 2.92 -0.97 -18.13
C GLY A 101 3.58 0.41 -18.32
N ALA A 102 4.48 0.43 -19.31
CA ALA A 102 5.49 1.45 -19.63
C ALA A 102 5.19 2.90 -19.26
N ALA A 103 5.87 3.34 -18.17
CA ALA A 103 6.18 4.69 -17.71
C ALA A 103 5.68 4.95 -16.29
N ARG A 104 6.48 5.64 -15.46
CA ARG A 104 6.24 5.97 -14.03
C ARG A 104 5.01 6.88 -13.77
N ASP A 105 4.11 6.98 -14.74
CA ASP A 105 2.89 7.78 -14.73
C ASP A 105 1.69 7.04 -14.13
N TRP A 106 1.93 6.02 -13.30
CA TRP A 106 0.93 5.23 -12.57
C TRP A 106 0.19 6.02 -11.46
N GLY A 107 0.40 7.34 -11.40
CA GLY A 107 -0.27 8.25 -10.48
C GLY A 107 0.01 7.94 -9.01
N PHE A 108 -1.00 8.17 -8.17
CA PHE A 108 -1.02 7.85 -6.75
C PHE A 108 -2.28 7.01 -6.48
N PRO A 109 -2.14 5.71 -6.20
CA PRO A 109 -3.28 4.86 -5.93
C PRO A 109 -3.98 5.33 -4.66
N ARG A 110 -5.29 5.15 -4.61
CA ARG A 110 -6.14 5.43 -3.45
C ARG A 110 -6.94 4.18 -3.12
N THR A 111 -7.04 3.88 -1.85
CA THR A 111 -7.79 2.73 -1.33
C THR A 111 -8.86 3.25 -0.39
N ALA A 112 -10.04 2.63 -0.41
CA ALA A 112 -11.13 2.94 0.50
C ALA A 112 -11.96 1.69 0.80
N LEU A 113 -12.59 1.65 1.98
CA LEU A 113 -13.65 0.67 2.24
C LEU A 113 -14.92 1.08 1.49
N LEU A 114 -15.60 0.10 0.90
CA LEU A 114 -16.89 0.24 0.22
C LEU A 114 -17.84 -0.83 0.80
N GLY A 115 -18.51 -0.50 1.90
CA GLY A 115 -19.25 -1.50 2.67
C GLY A 115 -18.30 -2.56 3.23
N ASP A 116 -18.53 -3.82 2.89
CA ASP A 116 -17.69 -4.97 3.28
C ASP A 116 -16.57 -5.26 2.27
N GLU A 117 -16.48 -4.47 1.19
CA GLU A 117 -15.47 -4.58 0.15
C GLU A 117 -14.42 -3.48 0.26
N VAL A 118 -13.38 -3.60 -0.55
CA VAL A 118 -12.34 -2.60 -0.72
C VAL A 118 -12.36 -2.13 -2.17
N LEU A 119 -12.33 -0.81 -2.35
CA LEU A 119 -12.12 -0.15 -3.63
C LEU A 119 -10.67 0.31 -3.72
N TRP A 120 -9.97 -0.17 -4.74
CA TRP A 120 -8.68 0.37 -5.17
C TRP A 120 -8.89 1.18 -6.43
N VAL A 121 -8.39 2.41 -6.44
CA VAL A 121 -8.42 3.32 -7.58
C VAL A 121 -7.00 3.69 -7.95
N TYR A 122 -6.64 3.57 -9.22
CA TYR A 122 -5.28 3.83 -9.70
C TYR A 122 -5.29 4.41 -11.10
N THR A 123 -4.13 4.95 -11.50
CA THR A 123 -3.94 5.50 -12.82
C THR A 123 -3.31 4.46 -13.74
N ASP A 124 -3.93 4.24 -14.89
CA ASP A 124 -3.43 3.37 -15.95
C ASP A 124 -2.85 4.26 -17.06
N PRO A 125 -1.52 4.23 -17.28
CA PRO A 125 -0.88 5.01 -18.33
C PRO A 125 -0.98 4.35 -19.72
N ALA A 126 -1.61 3.18 -19.85
CA ALA A 126 -1.69 2.50 -21.14
C ALA A 126 -2.57 3.28 -22.15
N GLY A 127 -1.96 3.73 -23.25
CA GLY A 127 -2.64 4.32 -24.41
C GLY A 127 -2.51 5.84 -24.54
N VAL A 128 -3.37 6.46 -25.36
CA VAL A 128 -3.40 7.92 -25.55
C VAL A 128 -4.18 8.56 -24.40
N GLY A 129 -3.46 9.20 -23.49
CA GLY A 129 -4.00 9.92 -22.34
C GLY A 129 -4.15 9.06 -21.09
N THR A 130 -4.01 9.70 -19.93
CA THR A 130 -4.09 9.08 -18.61
C THR A 130 -5.54 8.70 -18.26
N ARG A 131 -5.77 7.46 -17.80
CA ARG A 131 -7.11 6.99 -17.38
C ARG A 131 -7.14 6.55 -15.93
N LEU A 132 -8.26 6.83 -15.26
CA LEU A 132 -8.56 6.26 -13.95
C LEU A 132 -9.13 4.85 -14.14
N ARG A 133 -8.62 3.90 -13.35
CA ARG A 133 -9.13 2.54 -13.23
C ARG A 133 -9.50 2.28 -11.77
N GLY A 134 -10.37 1.31 -11.56
CA GLY A 134 -10.66 0.82 -10.23
C GLY A 134 -10.96 -0.67 -10.23
N TRP A 135 -10.68 -1.29 -9.10
CA TRP A 135 -11.04 -2.67 -8.79
C TRP A 135 -11.75 -2.69 -7.44
N VAL A 136 -12.83 -3.45 -7.35
CA VAL A 136 -13.56 -3.72 -6.11
C VAL A 136 -13.39 -5.20 -5.81
N GLY A 137 -13.06 -5.52 -4.58
CA GLY A 137 -12.88 -6.90 -4.14
C GLY A 137 -12.99 -7.03 -2.62
N ALA A 138 -12.99 -8.27 -2.15
CA ALA A 138 -13.00 -8.55 -0.73
C ALA A 138 -11.75 -8.00 -0.03
N LEU A 139 -11.89 -7.67 1.25
CA LEU A 139 -10.74 -7.35 2.10
C LEU A 139 -9.77 -8.55 2.13
N PRO A 140 -8.48 -8.37 1.81
CA PRO A 140 -7.52 -9.46 1.83
C PRO A 140 -7.45 -10.19 3.17
N GLU A 141 -7.22 -11.50 3.09
CA GLU A 141 -7.00 -12.36 4.25
C GLU A 141 -5.66 -12.04 4.93
N LEU A 142 -5.52 -12.52 6.16
CA LEU A 142 -4.36 -12.31 7.02
C LEU A 142 -3.47 -13.53 7.10
#